data_AF-A0A3P7LF54-F1
#
_entry.id   AF-A0A3P7LF54-F1
#
_cell.length_a   1.000
_cell.length_b   1.000
_cell.length_c   1.000
_cell.angle_alpha   90.00
_cell.angle_beta   90.00
_cell.angle_gamma   90.00
#
_symmetry.space_group_name_H-M   'P 1'
#
loop_
_entity.id
_entity.type
_entity.pdbx_description
1 polymer ?
#
loop_
_entity_poly.entity_id
_entity_poly.type
_entity_poly.pdbx_seq_one_letter_code
_entity_poly.pdbx_strand_id
1 'polypeptide(L)'
;MPFLGKYRYPKAGLRNGQSFFCLSLSSKFLEDVAQYMLCAQVNVYKKNLPEYFKNIAPSLARVVDRKHRLSPVTNTTIGGMQTSGGKKLKAFSKSKTFGKDLWYDLIAMNLKVPMSVETWRNGHAEDIGSSCDKAVPFRNNYAGDRHPQLAVRNAVIAARSIVLSRLAEQA
;
A
#
# COMPACT_ATOMS: atom_id res chain seq x y z
N MET A 1 1.60 -18.98 0.96
CA MET A 1 2.86 -19.27 0.25
C MET A 1 2.50 -19.83 -1.12
N PRO A 2 2.96 -19.25 -2.24
CA PRO A 2 2.66 -19.80 -3.55
C PRO A 2 3.31 -21.19 -3.68
N PHE A 3 2.52 -22.19 -4.05
CA PHE A 3 3.00 -23.56 -4.23
C PHE A 3 3.68 -23.69 -5.59
N LEU A 4 4.83 -24.36 -5.63
CA LEU A 4 5.54 -24.63 -6.87
C LEU A 4 4.73 -25.64 -7.71
N GLY A 5 4.44 -25.28 -8.96
CA GLY A 5 3.93 -26.20 -9.99
C GLY A 5 2.41 -26.40 -10.06
N LYS A 6 1.62 -25.97 -9.07
CA LYS A 6 0.15 -26.07 -9.11
C LYS A 6 -0.53 -24.87 -8.46
N TYR A 7 -1.53 -24.31 -9.12
CA TYR A 7 -2.39 -23.28 -8.55
C TYR A 7 -3.18 -23.86 -7.37
N ARG A 8 -3.20 -23.13 -6.25
CA ARG A 8 -4.07 -23.42 -5.10
C ARG A 8 -4.60 -22.10 -4.55
N TYR A 9 -5.92 -21.97 -4.52
CA TYR A 9 -6.56 -20.87 -3.83
C TYR A 9 -6.40 -21.04 -2.31
N PRO A 10 -5.96 -20.02 -1.56
CA PRO A 10 -5.74 -20.16 -0.12
C PRO A 10 -7.06 -20.39 0.61
N LYS A 11 -7.11 -21.39 1.51
CA LYS A 11 -8.30 -21.68 2.32
C LYS A 11 -8.82 -20.46 3.09
N ALA A 12 -7.93 -19.58 3.54
CA ALA A 12 -8.30 -18.33 4.21
C ALA A 12 -9.07 -17.36 3.29
N GLY A 13 -8.84 -17.38 1.98
CA GLY A 13 -9.59 -16.59 1.01
C GLY A 13 -11.03 -17.09 0.80
N LEU A 14 -11.32 -18.35 1.12
CA LEU A 14 -12.69 -18.88 1.06
C LEU A 14 -13.56 -18.37 2.22
N ARG A 15 -12.93 -18.02 3.34
CA ARG A 15 -13.62 -17.55 4.56
C ARG A 15 -13.64 -16.03 4.69
N ASN A 16 -12.59 -15.36 4.21
CA ASN A 16 -12.42 -13.92 4.36
C ASN A 16 -12.51 -13.22 3.01
N GLY A 17 -13.25 -12.12 2.94
CA GLY A 17 -13.23 -11.24 1.78
C GLY A 17 -11.83 -10.69 1.51
N GLN A 18 -11.44 -10.63 0.24
CA GLN A 18 -10.15 -10.11 -0.21
C GLN A 18 -10.37 -9.11 -1.35
N SER A 19 -9.61 -8.02 -1.34
CA SER A 19 -9.60 -7.05 -2.42
C SER A 19 -8.34 -7.24 -3.27
N PHE A 20 -8.50 -7.18 -4.59
CA PHE A 20 -7.39 -7.24 -5.54
C PHE A 20 -7.34 -5.94 -6.33
N PHE A 21 -6.13 -5.43 -6.55
CA PHE A 21 -5.90 -4.23 -7.32
C PHE A 21 -4.72 -4.44 -8.25
N CYS A 22 -4.96 -4.25 -9.55
CA CYS A 22 -3.95 -4.39 -10.59
C CYS A 22 -3.76 -3.05 -11.29
N LEU A 23 -2.50 -2.70 -11.54
CA LEU A 23 -2.10 -1.44 -12.17
C LEU A 23 -1.17 -1.73 -13.34
N SER A 24 -1.45 -1.08 -14.48
CA SER A 24 -0.50 -1.00 -15.59
C SER A 24 0.34 0.26 -15.42
N LEU A 25 1.64 0.10 -15.19
CA LEU A 25 2.60 1.18 -14.97
C LEU A 25 3.71 1.13 -16.03
N SER A 26 4.27 2.29 -16.38
CA SER A 26 5.50 2.36 -17.17
C SER A 26 6.71 1.94 -16.32
N SER A 27 7.73 1.35 -16.95
CA SER A 27 8.99 0.95 -16.31
C SER A 27 9.70 2.08 -15.57
N LYS A 28 9.44 3.34 -15.92
CA LYS A 28 9.99 4.50 -15.21
C LYS A 28 9.59 4.58 -13.73
N PHE A 29 8.44 4.03 -13.35
CA PHE A 29 7.97 4.01 -11.96
C PHE A 29 8.47 2.79 -11.18
N LEU A 30 9.27 1.92 -11.80
CA LEU A 30 9.70 0.67 -11.18
C LEU A 30 10.61 0.89 -9.97
N GLU A 31 11.47 1.92 -10.03
CA GLU A 31 12.31 2.32 -8.90
C GLU A 31 11.45 2.85 -7.73
N ASP A 32 10.44 3.67 -8.00
CA ASP A 32 9.49 4.16 -6.98
C ASP A 32 8.75 2.99 -6.31
N VAL A 33 8.23 2.06 -7.12
CA VAL A 33 7.58 0.83 -6.65
C VAL A 33 8.51 0.04 -5.73
N ALA A 34 9.79 -0.09 -6.09
CA ALA A 34 10.77 -0.78 -5.29
C ALA A 34 11.07 -0.07 -3.97
N GLN A 35 11.09 1.26 -3.93
CA GLN A 35 11.26 2.01 -2.69
C GLN A 35 10.09 1.79 -1.72
N TYR A 36 8.84 1.79 -2.21
CA TYR A 36 7.69 1.42 -1.38
C TYR A 36 7.82 -0.02 -0.85
N MET A 37 8.28 -0.96 -1.68
CA MET A 37 8.52 -2.35 -1.27
C MET A 37 9.61 -2.49 -0.21
N LEU A 38 10.69 -1.72 -0.31
CA LEU A 38 11.75 -1.69 0.71
C LEU A 38 11.21 -1.14 2.04
N CYS A 39 10.47 -0.03 1.99
CA CYS A 39 9.84 0.57 3.16
C CYS A 39 8.88 -0.40 3.85
N ALA A 40 8.00 -1.06 3.08
CA ALA A 40 7.06 -2.06 3.57
C ALA A 40 7.71 -3.40 3.98
N GLN A 41 9.00 -3.59 3.71
CA GLN A 41 9.75 -4.83 3.98
C GLN A 41 9.05 -6.08 3.41
N VAL A 42 8.67 -6.03 2.13
CA VAL A 42 7.93 -7.11 1.49
C VAL A 42 8.74 -8.41 1.39
N ASN A 43 8.08 -9.55 1.57
CA ASN A 43 8.70 -10.85 1.43
C ASN A 43 8.67 -11.35 -0.02
N VAL A 44 9.84 -11.53 -0.62
CA VAL A 44 9.98 -12.06 -1.99
C VAL A 44 10.06 -13.59 -1.96
N TYR A 45 9.07 -14.28 -2.55
CA TYR A 45 9.03 -15.74 -2.60
C TYR A 45 9.57 -16.33 -3.91
N LYS A 46 9.27 -15.68 -5.04
CA LYS A 46 9.74 -16.07 -6.38
C LYS A 46 10.20 -14.80 -7.10
N LYS A 47 11.33 -14.91 -7.80
CA LYS A 47 11.93 -13.79 -8.54
C LYS A 47 12.23 -14.21 -9.97
N ASN A 48 12.01 -13.29 -10.89
CA ASN A 48 12.56 -13.31 -12.24
C ASN A 48 12.87 -11.85 -12.58
N LEU A 49 14.13 -11.44 -12.39
CA LEU A 49 14.57 -10.06 -12.60
C LEU A 49 15.64 -10.04 -13.68
N PRO A 50 15.29 -9.72 -14.93
CA PRO A 50 16.25 -9.51 -16.01
C PRO A 50 17.28 -8.42 -15.67
N GLU A 51 18.50 -8.56 -16.19
CA GLU A 51 19.63 -7.67 -15.87
C GLU A 51 19.34 -6.19 -16.18
N TYR A 52 18.67 -5.93 -17.30
CA TYR A 52 18.27 -4.59 -17.71
C TYR A 52 17.50 -3.82 -16.63
N PHE A 53 16.60 -4.48 -15.91
CA PHE A 53 15.81 -3.84 -14.85
C PHE A 53 16.60 -3.56 -13.58
N LYS A 54 17.76 -4.19 -13.37
CA LYS A 54 18.65 -3.85 -12.26
C LYS A 54 19.27 -2.45 -12.44
N ASN A 55 19.49 -2.04 -13.69
CA ASN A 55 20.04 -0.73 -14.01
C ASN A 55 18.99 0.37 -13.87
N ILE A 56 17.73 0.10 -14.27
CA ILE A 56 16.64 1.09 -14.18
C ILE A 56 16.07 1.19 -12.76
N ALA A 57 16.02 0.06 -12.05
CA ALA A 57 15.46 -0.02 -10.71
C ALA A 57 16.43 -0.74 -9.76
N PRO A 58 17.57 -0.12 -9.37
CA PRO A 58 18.52 -0.72 -8.46
C PRO A 58 17.92 -1.06 -7.10
N SER A 59 16.91 -0.31 -6.63
CA SER A 59 16.19 -0.67 -5.40
C SER A 59 15.41 -1.97 -5.56
N LEU A 60 14.93 -2.29 -6.77
CA LEU A 60 14.21 -3.53 -7.01
C LEU A 60 15.13 -4.74 -6.87
N ALA A 61 16.37 -4.65 -7.37
CA ALA A 61 17.37 -5.68 -7.15
C ALA A 61 17.58 -5.93 -5.64
N ARG A 62 17.60 -4.86 -4.84
CA ARG A 62 17.73 -4.96 -3.37
C ARG A 62 16.52 -5.60 -2.69
N VAL A 63 15.30 -5.27 -3.14
CA VAL A 63 14.07 -5.97 -2.67
C VAL A 63 14.18 -7.46 -2.96
N VAL A 64 14.57 -7.80 -4.18
CA VAL A 64 14.71 -9.17 -4.68
C VAL A 64 15.79 -9.97 -3.95
N ASP A 65 16.84 -9.30 -3.50
CA ASP A 65 17.90 -9.87 -2.66
C ASP A 65 17.59 -9.82 -1.16
N ARG A 66 16.39 -9.35 -0.77
CA ARG A 66 15.94 -9.18 0.62
C ARG A 66 16.88 -8.30 1.45
N LYS A 67 17.58 -7.38 0.79
CA LYS A 67 18.51 -6.40 1.41
C LYS A 67 17.72 -5.18 1.87
N HIS A 68 16.88 -5.38 2.87
CA HIS A 68 16.01 -4.33 3.46
C HIS A 68 16.77 -3.33 4.34
N ARG A 69 18.03 -3.61 4.70
CA ARG A 69 18.87 -2.69 5.49
C ARG A 69 19.39 -1.53 4.64
N LEU A 70 18.99 -0.32 4.99
CA LEU A 70 19.65 0.95 4.66
C LEU A 70 19.66 1.86 5.89
N SER A 71 20.63 2.77 5.90
CA SER A 71 20.73 4.04 6.67
C SER A 71 19.37 4.73 6.92
N PRO A 72 19.23 5.57 7.98
CA PRO A 72 18.03 5.67 8.83
C PRO A 72 16.76 5.63 7.98
N VAL A 73 16.14 4.46 7.98
CA VAL A 73 14.97 4.15 7.16
C VAL A 73 13.91 5.19 7.45
N THR A 74 13.56 5.99 6.43
CA THR A 74 12.35 6.80 6.49
C THR A 74 11.21 5.86 6.80
N ASN A 75 10.57 6.07 7.95
CA ASN A 75 9.49 5.21 8.44
C ASN A 75 8.27 5.19 7.49
N THR A 76 8.27 6.09 6.51
CA THR A 76 7.23 6.23 5.48
C THR A 76 7.83 6.60 4.14
N THR A 77 7.17 6.18 3.06
CA THR A 77 7.44 6.63 1.70
C THR A 77 6.12 7.06 1.06
N ILE A 78 6.09 8.23 0.43
CA ILE A 78 4.91 8.79 -0.23
C ILE A 78 5.34 9.35 -1.58
N GLY A 79 4.55 9.11 -2.62
CA GLY A 79 4.83 9.68 -3.93
C GLY A 79 3.70 9.47 -4.92
N GLY A 80 3.81 10.20 -6.02
CA GLY A 80 2.85 10.15 -7.13
C GLY A 80 3.31 9.16 -8.20
N MET A 81 2.37 8.41 -8.76
CA MET A 81 2.57 7.59 -9.95
C MET A 81 1.46 7.84 -10.94
N GLN A 82 1.63 7.33 -12.16
CA GLN A 82 0.59 7.39 -13.17
C GLN A 82 0.48 6.03 -13.87
N THR A 83 -0.75 5.56 -14.08
CA THR A 83 -0.98 4.39 -14.93
C THR A 83 -0.61 4.68 -16.37
N SER A 84 -0.30 3.67 -17.18
CA SER A 84 -0.09 3.84 -18.62
C SER A 84 -1.29 4.52 -19.33
N GLY A 85 -2.51 4.34 -18.80
CA GLY A 85 -3.72 5.03 -19.26
C GLY A 85 -3.93 6.44 -18.69
N GLY A 86 -2.92 7.08 -18.10
CA GLY A 86 -2.97 8.47 -17.67
C GLY A 86 -3.61 8.76 -16.30
N LYS A 87 -4.19 7.76 -15.62
CA LYS A 87 -4.75 7.95 -14.26
C LYS A 87 -3.65 8.22 -13.24
N LYS A 88 -3.76 9.33 -12.51
CA LYS A 88 -2.85 9.70 -11.43
C LYS A 88 -3.15 8.89 -10.18
N LEU A 89 -2.10 8.48 -9.48
CA LEU A 89 -2.12 7.67 -8.27
C LEU A 89 -1.22 8.31 -7.23
N LYS A 90 -1.56 8.17 -5.96
CA LYS A 90 -0.69 8.51 -4.84
C LYS A 90 -0.48 7.25 -4.02
N ALA A 91 0.77 6.83 -3.88
CA ALA A 91 1.15 5.65 -3.12
C ALA A 91 1.72 6.04 -1.77
N PHE A 92 1.40 5.22 -0.78
CA PHE A 92 1.83 5.38 0.61
C PHE A 92 2.40 4.04 1.08
N SER A 93 3.54 4.08 1.75
CA SER A 93 4.14 2.93 2.41
C SER A 93 4.59 3.33 3.81
N LYS A 94 4.51 2.39 4.75
CA LYS A 94 5.08 2.54 6.09
C LYS A 94 5.97 1.35 6.43
N SER A 95 6.97 1.60 7.25
CA SER A 95 7.80 0.56 7.84
C SER A 95 7.14 -0.04 9.09
N LYS A 96 7.70 -1.16 9.57
CA LYS A 96 7.30 -1.76 10.86
C LYS A 96 7.53 -0.80 12.03
N THR A 97 8.48 0.12 11.93
CA THR A 97 8.89 1.07 12.97
C THR A 97 8.19 2.43 12.90
N PHE A 98 7.16 2.59 12.06
CA PHE A 98 6.43 3.86 11.92
C PHE A 98 5.80 4.37 13.22
N GLY A 99 5.33 3.47 14.10
CA GLY A 99 4.90 3.82 15.46
C GLY A 99 3.69 4.75 15.57
N LYS A 100 2.95 4.95 14.48
CA LYS A 100 1.78 5.83 14.38
C LYS A 100 0.65 5.18 13.58
N ASP A 101 -0.56 5.75 13.62
CA ASP A 101 -1.70 5.22 12.87
C ASP A 101 -1.53 5.46 11.37
N LEU A 102 -1.67 4.40 10.57
CA LEU A 102 -1.46 4.49 9.12
C LEU A 102 -2.51 5.37 8.45
N TRP A 103 -3.75 5.30 8.91
CA TRP A 103 -4.85 5.98 8.27
C TRP A 103 -4.83 7.44 8.65
N TYR A 104 -4.85 7.73 9.95
CA TYR A 104 -4.92 9.09 10.47
C TYR A 104 -3.62 9.86 10.27
N ASP A 105 -2.50 9.39 10.84
CA ASP A 105 -1.25 10.15 10.87
C ASP A 105 -0.54 10.23 9.52
N LEU A 106 -0.84 9.31 8.59
CA LEU A 106 -0.23 9.27 7.27
C LEU A 106 -1.20 9.61 6.14
N ILE A 107 -2.25 8.81 5.93
CA ILE A 107 -3.10 8.92 4.73
C ILE A 107 -3.97 10.18 4.77
N ALA A 108 -4.78 10.38 5.82
CA ALA A 108 -5.65 11.55 5.95
C ALA A 108 -4.86 12.86 5.94
N MET A 109 -3.77 12.91 6.72
CA MET A 109 -2.91 14.09 6.81
C MET A 109 -2.26 14.49 5.47
N ASN A 110 -1.99 13.52 4.59
CA ASN A 110 -1.38 13.77 3.28
C ASN A 110 -2.39 13.96 2.14
N LEU A 111 -3.61 13.47 2.29
CA LEU A 111 -4.69 13.67 1.32
C LEU A 111 -5.55 14.89 1.65
N LYS A 112 -5.49 15.38 2.89
CA LYS A 112 -6.35 16.46 3.42
C LYS A 112 -7.84 16.15 3.23
N VAL A 113 -8.21 14.88 3.43
CA VAL A 113 -9.59 14.41 3.34
C VAL A 113 -10.02 13.79 4.66
N PRO A 114 -11.28 14.00 5.10
CA PRO A 114 -11.85 13.20 6.18
C PRO A 114 -11.92 11.73 5.74
N MET A 115 -11.73 10.81 6.69
CA MET A 115 -11.94 9.38 6.46
C MET A 115 -13.08 8.86 7.34
N SER A 116 -14.00 8.12 6.74
CA SER A 116 -15.07 7.43 7.46
C SER A 116 -14.58 6.06 7.92
N VAL A 117 -13.87 6.03 9.05
CA VAL A 117 -13.34 4.79 9.66
C VAL A 117 -14.14 4.33 10.88
N GLU A 118 -15.18 5.06 11.25
CA GLU A 118 -16.03 4.85 12.43
C GLU A 118 -16.62 3.44 12.54
N THR A 119 -16.94 2.82 11.41
CA THR A 119 -17.57 1.49 11.35
C THR A 119 -16.57 0.39 11.02
N TRP A 120 -15.28 0.72 10.97
CA TRP A 120 -14.27 -0.28 10.72
C TRP A 120 -14.19 -1.22 11.91
N ARG A 121 -14.37 -2.51 11.64
CA ARG A 121 -14.39 -3.53 12.67
C ARG A 121 -13.04 -3.56 13.39
N ASN A 122 -13.10 -3.69 14.72
CA ASN A 122 -11.94 -3.75 15.62
C ASN A 122 -10.81 -4.61 15.06
N GLY A 123 -9.73 -3.93 14.66
CA GLY A 123 -8.45 -4.54 14.33
C GLY A 123 -7.45 -4.36 15.48
N HIS A 124 -6.19 -4.71 15.26
CA HIS A 124 -5.10 -4.51 16.23
C HIS A 124 -4.62 -3.04 16.32
N ALA A 125 -5.43 -2.09 15.84
CA ALA A 125 -5.13 -0.67 15.89
C ALA A 125 -5.80 -0.05 17.12
N GLU A 126 -5.17 0.95 17.71
CA GLU A 126 -5.73 1.70 18.84
C GLU A 126 -6.90 2.56 18.38
N ASP A 127 -7.94 2.66 19.21
CA ASP A 127 -8.99 3.66 18.99
C ASP A 127 -8.41 5.04 19.29
N ILE A 128 -8.27 5.85 18.25
CA ILE A 128 -7.71 7.19 18.31
C ILE A 128 -8.76 8.28 18.64
N GLY A 129 -10.03 7.91 18.86
CA GLY A 129 -11.08 8.87 19.25
C GLY A 129 -11.55 9.78 18.11
N SER A 130 -12.54 10.64 18.37
CA SER A 130 -12.97 11.70 17.45
C SER A 130 -12.07 12.92 17.64
N SER A 131 -11.58 13.54 16.56
CA SER A 131 -10.95 14.87 16.62
C SER A 131 -11.57 15.83 15.61
N CYS A 132 -12.04 16.97 16.12
CA CYS A 132 -12.59 18.07 15.34
C CYS A 132 -11.52 19.12 14.98
N ASP A 133 -10.23 18.79 15.03
CA ASP A 133 -9.16 19.72 14.70
C ASP A 133 -9.27 20.25 13.26
N LYS A 134 -9.05 21.56 13.09
CA LYS A 134 -9.27 22.29 11.84
C LYS A 134 -8.37 21.84 10.66
N ALA A 135 -7.33 21.04 10.91
CA ALA A 135 -6.34 20.65 9.90
C ALA A 135 -6.82 19.50 8.99
N VAL A 136 -7.48 18.47 9.55
CA VAL A 136 -8.21 17.42 8.82
C VAL A 136 -9.26 16.83 9.77
N PRO A 137 -10.57 17.01 9.53
CA PRO A 137 -11.59 16.48 10.44
C PRO A 137 -11.58 14.95 10.48
N PHE A 138 -11.50 14.37 11.68
CA PHE A 138 -11.56 12.92 11.92
C PHE A 138 -12.71 12.60 12.85
N ARG A 139 -13.69 11.84 12.37
CA ARG A 139 -14.89 11.50 13.13
C ARG A 139 -14.83 10.03 13.59
N ASN A 140 -15.19 9.84 14.86
CA ASN A 140 -15.39 8.60 15.60
C ASN A 140 -16.74 8.70 16.36
N ASN A 141 -17.82 8.15 15.81
CA ASN A 141 -19.18 8.30 16.34
C ASN A 141 -19.58 7.18 17.34
N TYR A 142 -18.71 6.79 18.27
CA TYR A 142 -19.15 6.05 19.47
C TYR A 142 -20.04 6.90 20.39
N ALA A 143 -20.10 8.23 20.19
CA ALA A 143 -21.18 9.08 20.68
C ALA A 143 -22.24 9.17 19.58
N GLY A 144 -23.37 8.51 19.79
CA GLY A 144 -24.38 8.28 18.77
C GLY A 144 -24.92 9.55 18.15
N ASP A 145 -24.90 9.63 16.81
CA ASP A 145 -25.87 10.39 16.04
C ASP A 145 -25.93 9.90 14.59
N ARG A 146 -27.16 9.79 14.07
CA ARG A 146 -27.48 9.28 12.72
C ARG A 146 -27.50 10.44 11.72
N HIS A 147 -26.57 10.49 10.76
CA HIS A 147 -26.73 11.28 9.53
C HIS A 147 -25.90 10.74 8.35
N PRO A 148 -26.24 11.09 7.10
CA PRO A 148 -26.11 10.21 5.94
C PRO A 148 -24.69 10.17 5.37
N GLN A 149 -24.27 8.98 4.94
CA GLN A 149 -22.95 8.73 4.40
C GLN A 149 -22.68 9.54 3.12
N LEU A 150 -21.74 10.49 3.20
CA LEU A 150 -21.19 11.15 2.02
C LEU A 150 -20.25 10.17 1.29
N ALA A 151 -20.48 10.04 -0.01
CA ALA A 151 -19.84 9.11 -0.91
C ALA A 151 -18.29 9.12 -0.85
N VAL A 152 -17.71 7.95 -0.61
CA VAL A 152 -16.27 7.69 -0.71
C VAL A 152 -15.87 7.73 -2.20
N ARG A 153 -15.46 8.91 -2.68
CA ARG A 153 -14.95 9.07 -4.07
C ARG A 153 -13.53 8.52 -4.27
N ASN A 154 -12.81 8.22 -3.18
CA ASN A 154 -11.42 7.77 -3.22
C ASN A 154 -11.27 6.39 -2.56
N ALA A 155 -10.99 5.37 -3.37
CA ALA A 155 -10.62 4.05 -2.86
C ALA A 155 -9.15 4.04 -2.44
N VAL A 156 -8.89 3.81 -1.16
CA VAL A 156 -7.53 3.58 -0.64
C VAL A 156 -7.37 2.09 -0.39
N ILE A 157 -6.45 1.46 -1.12
CA ILE A 157 -6.22 0.01 -1.05
C ILE A 157 -4.90 -0.24 -0.34
N ALA A 158 -4.98 -0.84 0.85
CA ALA A 158 -3.81 -1.29 1.58
C ALA A 158 -3.43 -2.71 1.12
N ALA A 159 -2.26 -2.85 0.50
CA ALA A 159 -1.73 -4.15 0.07
C ALA A 159 -0.63 -4.63 1.03
N ARG A 160 -0.76 -5.87 1.52
CA ARG A 160 0.31 -6.57 2.28
C ARG A 160 1.18 -7.48 1.41
N SER A 161 0.81 -7.67 0.15
CA SER A 161 1.53 -8.51 -0.80
C SER A 161 1.34 -7.96 -2.20
N ILE A 162 2.43 -7.83 -2.94
CA ILE A 162 2.43 -7.38 -4.34
C ILE A 162 2.97 -8.53 -5.17
N VAL A 163 2.20 -8.92 -6.19
CA VAL A 163 2.66 -9.84 -7.23
C VAL A 163 2.97 -8.99 -8.46
N LEU A 164 4.25 -8.81 -8.75
CA LEU A 164 4.67 -8.28 -10.05
C LEU A 164 4.62 -9.44 -11.06
N SER A 165 3.56 -9.48 -11.86
CA SER A 165 3.45 -10.38 -13.01
C SER A 165 4.35 -9.88 -14.16
N ARG A 166 4.70 -10.80 -15.08
CA ARG A 166 5.66 -10.59 -16.19
C ARG A 166 5.55 -9.17 -16.78
N LEU A 167 6.65 -8.42 -16.68
CA LEU A 167 6.95 -7.34 -17.61
C LEU A 167 7.23 -8.05 -18.95
N ALA A 168 6.22 -8.20 -19.78
CA ALA A 168 6.41 -8.72 -21.13
C ALA A 168 7.30 -7.74 -21.88
N GLU A 169 8.34 -8.27 -22.51
CA GLU A 169 9.15 -7.58 -23.51
C GLU A 169 8.22 -6.88 -24.50
N GLN A 170 8.22 -5.55 -24.46
CA GLN A 170 7.91 -4.76 -25.64
C GLN A 170 9.26 -4.42 -26.24
N ALA A 171 9.65 -5.27 -27.19
CA ALA A 171 10.68 -4.99 -28.18
C ALA A 171 10.29 -3.77 -29.03
#